data_AF-A0A6L3UZM9-F1
#
_entry.id   AF-A0A6L3UZM9-F1
#
_cell.length_a   1.000
_cell.length_b   1.000
_cell.length_c   1.000
_cell.angle_alpha   90.00
_cell.angle_beta   90.00
_cell.angle_gamma   90.00
#
_symmetry.space_group_name_H-M   'P 1'
#
loop_
_entity.id
_entity.type
_entity.pdbx_description
1 polymer ?
#
loop_
_entity_poly.entity_id
_entity_poly.type
_entity_poly.pdbx_seq_one_letter_code
_entity_poly.pdbx_strand_id
1 'polypeptide(L)'
;MMSLTAANLSEVVKKQYFFKLKANIDAFSALVGIQLLAILFSMGGANSFQSYSGQIDIRVGYFSADVVIAFSMIWALVTGITITTRPYRNQDFTFVTNRLSSNLANILFLFSASIIGGVTAMLARSLPLAIRYMFFDVPNYILPMTTLEFLLGTGAAVLYLFCISAIGYFIGSLVQISKLFVVIIPALLIGMLFLNFLVGTEPYLVYVYQFYIMESSIGLFIFKMAITTALFFIASIGILNRMEVRR
;
A
#
# COMPACT_ATOMS: atom_id res chain seq x y z
N MET A 1 34.98 23.04 26.81
CA MET A 1 34.33 21.74 27.08
C MET A 1 33.04 21.70 26.27
N MET A 2 33.09 21.12 25.07
CA MET A 2 31.87 20.89 24.28
C MET A 2 31.28 19.58 24.78
N SER A 3 30.20 19.66 25.56
CA SER A 3 29.45 18.49 25.99
C SER A 3 28.96 17.77 24.74
N LEU A 4 29.44 16.54 24.53
CA LEU A 4 28.83 15.59 23.62
C LEU A 4 27.44 15.27 24.16
N THR A 5 26.47 16.14 23.87
CA THR A 5 25.07 15.84 24.10
C THR A 5 24.74 14.62 23.25
N ALA A 6 24.67 13.46 23.89
CA ALA A 6 24.20 12.23 23.27
C ALA A 6 22.89 12.56 22.56
N ALA A 7 22.90 12.55 21.22
CA ALA A 7 21.74 12.90 20.45
C ALA A 7 20.61 11.94 20.85
N ASN A 8 19.52 12.47 21.42
CA ASN A 8 18.37 11.66 21.80
C ASN A 8 17.85 10.94 20.55
N LEU A 9 17.68 9.62 20.64
CA LEU A 9 17.19 8.78 19.54
C LEU A 9 15.88 9.34 18.94
N SER A 10 14.98 9.85 19.78
CA SER A 10 13.72 10.45 19.35
C SER A 10 13.91 11.73 18.51
N GLU A 11 14.84 12.61 18.87
CA GLU A 11 15.13 13.82 18.11
C GLU A 11 15.79 13.51 16.76
N VAL A 12 16.67 12.51 16.74
CA VAL A 12 17.31 12.03 15.51
C VAL A 12 16.27 11.44 14.57
N VAL A 13 15.38 10.56 15.08
CA VAL A 13 14.29 9.96 14.29
C VAL A 13 13.35 11.04 13.75
N LYS A 14 12.98 12.04 14.57
CA LYS A 14 12.10 13.13 14.12
C LYS A 14 12.75 13.95 12.99
N LYS A 15 14.02 14.32 13.12
CA LYS A 15 14.75 15.06 12.08
C LYS A 15 14.85 14.25 10.79
N GLN A 16 15.20 12.96 10.89
CA GLN A 16 15.25 12.05 9.74
C GLN A 16 13.88 11.87 9.07
N TYR A 17 12.82 11.75 9.85
CA TYR A 17 11.45 11.64 9.34
C TYR A 17 11.05 12.87 8.53
N PHE A 18 11.25 14.08 9.05
CA PHE A 18 10.94 15.32 8.32
C PHE A 18 11.81 15.50 7.09
N PHE A 19 13.08 15.10 7.15
CA PHE A 19 13.96 15.12 5.98
C PHE A 19 13.45 14.15 4.90
N LYS A 20 13.08 12.92 5.27
CA LYS A 20 12.53 11.91 4.35
C LYS A 20 11.22 12.36 3.72
N LEU A 21 10.33 13.02 4.46
CA LEU A 21 9.11 13.60 3.90
C LEU A 21 9.40 14.62 2.79
N LYS A 22 10.40 15.49 2.99
CA LYS A 22 10.79 16.49 1.98
C LYS A 22 11.54 15.86 0.80
N ALA A 23 12.44 14.92 1.07
CA ALA A 23 13.25 14.27 0.05
C ALA A 23 12.44 13.31 -0.85
N ASN A 24 11.30 12.79 -0.36
CA ASN A 24 10.44 11.87 -1.09
C ASN A 24 9.14 12.53 -1.58
N ILE A 25 9.16 13.84 -1.87
CA ILE A 25 7.99 14.52 -2.42
C ILE A 25 7.54 13.90 -3.75
N ASP A 26 8.48 13.35 -4.51
CA ASP A 26 8.23 12.63 -5.77
C ASP A 26 7.41 11.34 -5.56
N ALA A 27 7.51 10.70 -4.39
CA ALA A 27 6.67 9.55 -4.07
C ALA A 27 5.21 9.96 -3.92
N PHE A 28 4.95 11.15 -3.35
CA PHE A 28 3.59 11.70 -3.22
C PHE A 28 3.02 12.20 -4.56
N SER A 29 3.85 12.75 -5.45
CA SER A 29 3.38 13.08 -6.80
C SER A 29 3.02 11.82 -7.60
N ALA A 30 3.80 10.75 -7.45
CA ALA A 30 3.47 9.44 -8.03
C ALA A 30 2.17 8.84 -7.47
N LEU A 31 1.86 9.07 -6.18
CA LEU A 31 0.57 8.66 -5.57
C LEU A 31 -0.60 9.35 -6.27
N VAL A 32 -0.53 10.66 -6.47
CA VAL A 32 -1.58 11.41 -7.16
C VAL A 32 -1.74 10.89 -8.59
N GLY A 33 -0.63 10.70 -9.31
CA GLY A 33 -0.65 10.17 -10.68
C GLY A 33 -1.33 8.80 -10.77
N ILE A 34 -0.99 7.86 -9.86
CA ILE A 34 -1.56 6.52 -9.89
C ILE A 34 -3.05 6.53 -9.50
N GLN A 35 -3.47 7.40 -8.58
CA GLN A 35 -4.86 7.53 -8.19
C GLN A 35 -5.72 8.13 -9.31
N LEU A 36 -5.19 9.10 -10.06
CA LEU A 36 -5.86 9.64 -11.25
C LEU A 36 -6.01 8.57 -12.34
N LEU A 37 -4.97 7.77 -12.59
CA LEU A 37 -5.07 6.62 -13.48
C LEU A 37 -6.12 5.62 -13.00
N ALA A 38 -6.16 5.32 -11.70
CA ALA A 38 -7.14 4.41 -11.14
C ALA A 38 -8.58 4.91 -11.29
N ILE A 39 -8.81 6.22 -11.15
CA ILE A 39 -10.12 6.84 -11.40
C ILE A 39 -10.52 6.65 -12.86
N LEU A 40 -9.61 6.88 -13.81
CA LEU A 40 -9.86 6.66 -15.25
C LEU A 40 -10.23 5.19 -15.53
N PHE A 41 -9.50 4.24 -14.95
CA PHE A 41 -9.80 2.82 -15.11
C PHE A 41 -11.13 2.42 -14.43
N SER A 42 -11.47 3.06 -13.30
CA SER A 42 -12.74 2.84 -12.60
C SER A 42 -13.96 3.31 -13.40
N MET A 43 -13.79 4.19 -14.40
CA MET A 43 -14.89 4.63 -15.28
C MET A 43 -15.50 3.48 -16.09
N GLY A 44 -14.75 2.41 -16.36
CA GLY A 44 -15.26 1.19 -17.00
C GLY A 44 -16.25 0.39 -16.14
N GLY A 45 -16.42 0.77 -14.86
CA GLY A 45 -17.14 0.01 -13.85
C GLY A 45 -16.25 -1.08 -13.23
N ALA A 46 -16.29 -1.22 -11.91
CA ALA A 46 -15.52 -2.25 -11.21
C ALA A 46 -16.13 -3.65 -11.43
N ASN A 47 -17.46 -3.71 -11.48
CA ASN A 47 -18.25 -4.88 -11.86
C ASN A 47 -19.43 -4.41 -12.69
N SER A 48 -19.74 -5.10 -13.78
CA SER A 48 -20.94 -4.82 -14.57
C SER A 48 -21.79 -6.07 -14.72
N PHE A 49 -23.09 -5.89 -14.53
CA PHE A 49 -24.11 -6.90 -14.79
C PHE A 49 -24.87 -6.46 -16.04
N GLN A 50 -24.89 -7.32 -17.06
CA GLN A 50 -25.71 -7.14 -18.24
C GLN A 50 -26.67 -8.32 -18.33
N SER A 51 -27.97 -8.03 -18.38
CA SER A 51 -29.01 -9.04 -18.60
C SER A 51 -29.85 -8.63 -19.79
N TYR A 52 -30.11 -9.60 -20.66
CA TYR A 52 -30.85 -9.44 -21.90
C TYR A 52 -32.10 -10.33 -21.85
N SER A 53 -33.27 -9.72 -21.99
CA SER A 53 -34.55 -10.43 -22.08
C SER A 53 -35.41 -9.79 -23.18
N GLY A 54 -35.42 -10.40 -24.36
CA GLY A 54 -36.20 -9.90 -25.50
C GLY A 54 -35.69 -8.54 -25.98
N GLN A 55 -36.53 -7.51 -25.98
CA GLN A 55 -36.15 -6.15 -26.41
C GLN A 55 -35.56 -5.28 -25.28
N ILE A 56 -35.42 -5.81 -24.07
CA ILE A 56 -34.93 -5.05 -22.90
C ILE A 56 -33.48 -5.46 -22.61
N ASP A 57 -32.57 -4.50 -22.70
CA ASP A 57 -31.17 -4.59 -22.24
C ASP A 57 -31.02 -3.81 -20.93
N ILE A 58 -30.68 -4.51 -19.84
CA ILE A 58 -30.42 -3.89 -18.53
C ILE A 58 -28.93 -3.99 -18.25
N ARG A 59 -28.27 -2.83 -18.18
CA ARG A 59 -26.86 -2.70 -17.82
C ARG A 59 -26.71 -1.98 -16.48
N VAL A 60 -26.26 -2.71 -15.47
CA VAL A 60 -25.94 -2.18 -14.13
C VAL A 60 -24.44 -2.17 -13.96
N GLY A 61 -23.86 -1.01 -13.65
CA GLY A 61 -22.44 -0.87 -13.33
C GLY A 61 -22.26 -0.51 -11.85
N TYR A 62 -21.47 -1.30 -11.13
CA TYR A 62 -21.09 -1.01 -9.75
C TYR A 62 -19.79 -0.20 -9.73
N PHE A 63 -19.84 0.95 -9.04
CA PHE A 63 -18.69 1.83 -8.86
C PHE A 63 -18.31 1.82 -7.38
N SER A 64 -17.06 1.43 -7.12
CA SER A 64 -16.51 1.34 -5.77
C SER A 64 -15.10 1.95 -5.75
N ALA A 65 -14.61 2.22 -4.55
CA ALA A 65 -13.24 2.69 -4.32
C ALA A 65 -12.19 1.60 -4.59
N ASP A 66 -12.60 0.34 -4.77
CA ASP A 66 -11.73 -0.83 -4.78
C ASP A 66 -10.60 -0.73 -5.81
N VAL A 67 -10.89 -0.22 -7.01
CA VAL A 67 -9.88 0.00 -8.06
C VAL A 67 -8.86 1.05 -7.62
N VAL A 68 -9.29 2.15 -7.00
CA VAL A 68 -8.41 3.22 -6.52
C VAL A 68 -7.54 2.73 -5.37
N ILE A 69 -8.11 1.95 -4.46
CA ILE A 69 -7.36 1.34 -3.35
C ILE A 69 -6.35 0.34 -3.92
N ALA A 70 -6.72 -0.52 -4.88
CA ALA A 70 -5.82 -1.49 -5.50
C ALA A 70 -4.60 -0.82 -6.16
N PHE A 71 -4.81 0.26 -6.91
CA PHE A 71 -3.70 1.03 -7.49
C PHE A 71 -2.85 1.72 -6.41
N SER A 72 -3.48 2.22 -5.35
CA SER A 72 -2.75 2.78 -4.21
C SER A 72 -1.93 1.71 -3.47
N MET A 73 -2.41 0.47 -3.41
CA MET A 73 -1.69 -0.69 -2.86
C MET A 73 -0.45 -1.02 -3.70
N ILE A 74 -0.56 -1.02 -5.04
CA ILE A 74 0.60 -1.19 -5.93
C ILE A 74 1.63 -0.08 -5.69
N TRP A 75 1.19 1.18 -5.58
CA TRP A 75 2.08 2.28 -5.25
C TRP A 75 2.76 2.10 -3.89
N ALA A 76 2.00 1.73 -2.84
CA ALA A 76 2.54 1.52 -1.50
C ALA A 76 3.62 0.42 -1.48
N LEU A 77 3.43 -0.65 -2.27
CA LEU A 77 4.42 -1.70 -2.47
C LEU A 77 5.69 -1.14 -3.11
N VAL A 78 5.55 -0.40 -4.22
CA VAL A 78 6.68 0.19 -4.95
C VAL A 78 7.43 1.19 -4.06
N THR A 79 6.74 2.07 -3.35
CA THR A 79 7.35 3.03 -2.40
C THR A 79 8.08 2.33 -1.25
N GLY A 80 7.52 1.23 -0.74
CA GLY A 80 8.19 0.38 0.25
C GLY A 80 9.50 -0.23 -0.26
N ILE A 81 9.54 -0.65 -1.53
CA ILE A 81 10.77 -1.15 -2.15
C ILE A 81 11.77 -0.01 -2.38
N THR A 82 11.34 1.13 -2.96
CA THR A 82 12.24 2.21 -3.36
C THR A 82 12.95 2.86 -2.18
N ILE A 83 12.29 3.02 -1.03
CA ILE A 83 12.92 3.62 0.17
C ILE A 83 14.08 2.78 0.70
N THR A 84 14.07 1.46 0.43
CA THR A 84 15.18 0.57 0.75
C THR A 84 16.24 0.54 -0.34
N THR A 85 16.23 1.38 -1.36
CA THR A 85 17.30 1.36 -2.36
C THR A 85 18.55 2.11 -1.90
N ARG A 86 19.71 1.77 -2.49
CA ARG A 86 21.01 2.36 -2.11
C ARG A 86 21.04 3.90 -2.14
N PRO A 87 20.45 4.60 -3.13
CA PRO A 87 20.48 6.06 -3.16
C PRO A 87 19.79 6.70 -1.94
N TYR A 88 18.61 6.19 -1.55
CA TYR A 88 17.87 6.69 -0.40
C TYR A 88 18.53 6.32 0.93
N ARG A 89 19.19 5.16 1.02
CA ARG A 89 20.00 4.81 2.20
C ARG A 89 21.25 5.68 2.33
N ASN A 90 21.86 6.08 1.21
CA ASN A 90 23.06 6.91 1.23
C ASN A 90 22.79 8.34 1.71
N GLN A 91 21.57 8.85 1.47
CA GLN A 91 21.13 10.14 2.00
C GLN A 91 20.97 10.12 3.53
N ASP A 92 20.74 8.95 4.14
CA ASP A 92 20.66 8.81 5.60
C ASP A 92 22.03 8.92 6.28
N PHE A 93 23.13 8.57 5.59
CA PHE A 93 24.49 8.68 6.16
C PHE A 93 25.01 10.12 6.25
N THR A 94 24.29 11.10 5.68
CA THR A 94 24.63 12.53 5.84
C THR A 94 24.36 13.02 7.27
N PHE A 95 23.58 12.27 8.07
CA PHE A 95 23.33 12.57 9.48
C PHE A 95 24.08 11.57 10.39
N VAL A 96 24.30 11.94 11.66
CA VAL A 96 24.77 10.99 12.69
C VAL A 96 23.59 10.06 13.01
N THR A 97 23.59 8.87 12.43
CA THR A 97 22.44 7.95 12.47
C THR A 97 22.82 6.62 13.12
N ASN A 98 21.84 6.01 13.79
CA ASN A 98 21.93 4.63 14.26
C ASN A 98 20.99 3.77 13.39
N ARG A 99 21.28 2.47 13.23
CA ARG A 99 20.53 1.56 12.35
C ARG A 99 19.06 1.49 12.71
N LEU A 100 18.78 1.50 14.00
CA LEU A 100 17.42 1.53 14.53
C LEU A 100 16.72 2.86 14.24
N SER A 101 17.42 4.00 14.27
CA SER A 101 16.80 5.29 14.01
C SER A 101 16.39 5.45 12.54
N SER A 102 17.24 5.02 11.59
CA SER A 102 16.90 5.04 10.15
C SER A 102 15.72 4.11 9.83
N ASN A 103 15.73 2.87 10.34
CA ASN A 103 14.60 1.94 10.13
C ASN A 103 13.30 2.47 10.74
N LEU A 104 13.35 3.04 11.95
CA LEU A 104 12.17 3.60 12.59
C LEU A 104 11.64 4.84 11.84
N ALA A 105 12.53 5.69 11.34
CA ALA A 105 12.15 6.82 10.49
C ALA A 105 11.50 6.37 9.17
N ASN A 106 11.98 5.28 8.55
CA ASN A 106 11.35 4.68 7.38
C ASN A 106 9.95 4.15 7.68
N ILE A 107 9.77 3.45 8.81
CA ILE A 107 8.46 2.93 9.23
C ILE A 107 7.47 4.09 9.44
N LEU A 108 7.90 5.15 10.14
CA LEU A 108 7.06 6.33 10.36
C LEU A 108 6.70 7.04 9.05
N PHE A 109 7.63 7.12 8.10
CA PHE A 109 7.37 7.66 6.76
C PHE A 109 6.34 6.81 6.00
N LEU A 110 6.50 5.49 5.97
CA LEU A 110 5.55 4.60 5.29
C LEU A 110 4.17 4.63 5.95
N PHE A 111 4.11 4.78 7.27
CA PHE A 111 2.85 4.95 8.00
C PHE A 111 2.13 6.25 7.62
N SER A 112 2.84 7.39 7.60
CA SER A 112 2.22 8.66 7.20
C SER A 112 1.83 8.68 5.72
N ALA A 113 2.65 8.09 4.86
CA ALA A 113 2.33 7.89 3.45
C ALA A 113 1.06 7.03 3.26
N SER A 114 0.89 5.98 4.07
CA SER A 114 -0.29 5.11 4.04
C SER A 114 -1.56 5.83 4.53
N ILE A 115 -1.44 6.71 5.54
CA ILE A 115 -2.56 7.57 5.98
C ILE A 115 -3.01 8.48 4.85
N ILE A 116 -2.07 9.20 4.23
CA ILE A 116 -2.39 10.11 3.13
C ILE A 116 -3.01 9.35 1.96
N GLY A 117 -2.38 8.26 1.52
CA GLY A 117 -2.89 7.44 0.42
C GLY A 117 -4.27 6.81 0.69
N GLY A 118 -4.51 6.35 1.92
CA GLY A 118 -5.78 5.71 2.29
C GLY A 118 -6.93 6.72 2.37
N VAL A 119 -6.66 7.90 2.94
CA VAL A 119 -7.65 8.99 3.01
C VAL A 119 -7.96 9.50 1.61
N THR A 120 -6.96 9.75 0.77
CA THR A 120 -7.21 10.26 -0.59
C THR A 120 -7.91 9.23 -1.47
N ALA A 121 -7.57 7.94 -1.36
CA ALA A 121 -8.24 6.87 -2.10
C ALA A 121 -9.74 6.76 -1.75
N MET A 122 -10.09 6.94 -0.48
CA MET A 122 -11.49 6.91 -0.05
C MET A 122 -12.26 8.16 -0.48
N LEU A 123 -11.65 9.34 -0.40
CA LEU A 123 -12.27 10.57 -0.93
C LEU A 123 -12.47 10.50 -2.45
N ALA A 124 -11.56 9.83 -3.17
CA ALA A 124 -11.66 9.63 -4.61
C ALA A 124 -12.82 8.71 -5.03
N ARG A 125 -13.43 7.95 -4.11
CA ARG A 125 -14.58 7.05 -4.40
C ARG A 125 -15.72 7.74 -5.14
N SER A 126 -16.02 8.98 -4.76
CA SER A 126 -17.18 9.72 -5.27
C SER A 126 -16.92 10.37 -6.63
N LEU A 127 -15.65 10.51 -7.05
CA LEU A 127 -15.27 11.20 -8.28
C LEU A 127 -15.74 10.48 -9.56
N PRO A 128 -15.57 9.15 -9.74
CA PRO A 128 -16.09 8.44 -10.91
C PRO A 128 -17.60 8.62 -11.11
N LEU A 129 -18.38 8.61 -10.02
CA LEU A 129 -19.84 8.81 -10.09
C LEU A 129 -20.19 10.23 -10.51
N ALA A 130 -19.51 11.24 -9.94
CA ALA A 130 -19.75 12.64 -10.28
C ALA A 130 -19.42 12.94 -11.76
N ILE A 131 -18.30 12.41 -12.26
CA ILE A 131 -17.92 12.54 -13.67
C ILE A 131 -18.97 11.87 -14.56
N ARG A 132 -19.39 10.64 -14.24
CA ARG A 132 -20.35 9.92 -15.07
C ARG A 132 -21.72 10.60 -15.11
N TYR A 133 -22.17 11.12 -13.98
CA TYR A 133 -23.39 11.93 -13.91
C TYR A 133 -23.31 13.14 -14.83
N MET A 134 -22.20 13.90 -14.77
CA MET A 134 -22.06 15.16 -15.49
C MET A 134 -21.88 14.98 -17.01
N PHE A 135 -21.24 13.89 -17.46
CA PHE A 135 -20.89 13.72 -18.87
C PHE A 135 -21.75 12.72 -19.65
N PHE A 136 -22.47 11.80 -18.97
CA PHE A 136 -23.19 10.71 -19.63
C PHE A 136 -24.69 10.63 -19.27
N ASP A 137 -25.20 11.54 -18.42
CA ASP A 137 -26.61 11.62 -18.00
C ASP A 137 -27.23 10.27 -17.59
N VAL A 138 -26.42 9.38 -17.02
CA VAL A 138 -26.89 8.06 -16.57
C VAL A 138 -27.49 8.19 -15.16
N PRO A 139 -28.70 7.64 -14.92
CA PRO A 139 -29.28 7.64 -13.58
C PRO A 139 -28.38 6.87 -12.61
N ASN A 140 -27.96 7.54 -11.54
CA ASN A 140 -27.13 6.97 -10.49
C ASN A 140 -27.98 6.62 -9.27
N TYR A 141 -27.88 5.37 -8.82
CA TYR A 141 -28.41 4.94 -7.54
C TYR A 141 -27.29 4.99 -6.51
N ILE A 142 -27.36 5.98 -5.61
CA ILE A 142 -26.40 6.13 -4.51
C ILE A 142 -26.94 5.35 -3.32
N LEU A 143 -26.23 4.30 -2.90
CA LEU A 143 -26.51 3.64 -1.63
C LEU A 143 -26.09 4.60 -0.50
N PRO A 144 -26.99 4.92 0.45
CA PRO A 144 -26.64 5.77 1.58
C PRO A 144 -25.59 5.05 2.43
N MET A 145 -24.42 5.69 2.57
CA MET A 145 -23.32 5.19 3.39
C MET A 145 -23.32 5.96 4.70
N THR A 146 -23.28 5.25 5.83
CA THR A 146 -23.18 5.91 7.13
C THR A 146 -21.78 6.50 7.33
N THR A 147 -21.67 7.58 8.09
CA THR A 147 -20.36 8.20 8.42
C THR A 147 -19.41 7.20 9.08
N LEU A 148 -19.97 6.25 9.85
CA LEU A 148 -19.22 5.19 10.50
C LEU A 148 -18.62 4.20 9.48
N GLU A 149 -19.39 3.77 8.48
CA GLU A 149 -18.87 2.92 7.39
C GLU A 149 -17.73 3.61 6.63
N PHE A 150 -17.85 4.92 6.40
CA PHE A 150 -16.80 5.68 5.72
C PHE A 150 -15.51 5.73 6.55
N LEU A 151 -15.62 5.96 7.86
CA LEU A 151 -14.48 5.95 8.79
C LEU A 151 -13.83 4.56 8.92
N LEU A 152 -14.64 3.50 8.93
CA LEU A 152 -14.13 2.13 8.94
C LEU A 152 -13.43 1.78 7.63
N GLY A 153 -14.01 2.17 6.49
CA GLY A 153 -13.40 1.99 5.17
C GLY A 153 -12.06 2.71 5.03
N THR A 154 -11.99 3.97 5.48
CA THR A 154 -10.72 4.72 5.53
C THR A 154 -9.69 4.06 6.45
N GLY A 155 -10.08 3.65 7.66
CA GLY A 155 -9.19 2.92 8.57
C GLY A 155 -8.65 1.63 7.94
N ALA A 156 -9.52 0.85 7.29
CA ALA A 156 -9.13 -0.37 6.60
C ALA A 156 -8.17 -0.10 5.43
N ALA A 157 -8.44 0.91 4.60
CA ALA A 157 -7.56 1.29 3.50
C ALA A 157 -6.17 1.69 3.98
N VAL A 158 -6.08 2.48 5.06
CA VAL A 158 -4.79 2.86 5.66
C VAL A 158 -4.04 1.63 6.16
N LEU A 159 -4.71 0.69 6.82
CA LEU A 159 -4.09 -0.56 7.30
C LEU A 159 -3.62 -1.45 6.14
N TYR A 160 -4.42 -1.56 5.07
CA TYR A 160 -4.02 -2.31 3.87
C TYR A 160 -2.77 -1.72 3.21
N LEU A 161 -2.74 -0.40 3.01
CA LEU A 161 -1.57 0.29 2.45
C LEU A 161 -0.35 0.14 3.35
N PHE A 162 -0.53 0.22 4.66
CA PHE A 162 0.56 0.03 5.61
C PHE A 162 1.12 -1.40 5.62
N CYS A 163 0.24 -2.41 5.54
CA CYS A 163 0.66 -3.81 5.40
C CYS A 163 1.41 -4.07 4.09
N ILE A 164 0.90 -3.55 2.98
CA ILE A 164 1.53 -3.76 1.69
C ILE A 164 2.85 -3.00 1.56
N SER A 165 2.96 -1.80 2.13
CA SER A 165 4.25 -1.10 2.22
C SER A 165 5.25 -1.83 3.12
N ALA A 166 4.81 -2.50 4.19
CA ALA A 166 5.67 -3.37 5.00
C ALA A 166 6.20 -4.57 4.21
N ILE A 167 5.34 -5.20 3.38
CA ILE A 167 5.75 -6.27 2.46
C ILE A 167 6.75 -5.73 1.44
N GLY A 168 6.48 -4.57 0.82
CA GLY A 168 7.42 -3.91 -0.09
C GLY A 168 8.77 -3.59 0.57
N TYR A 169 8.76 -3.11 1.81
CA TYR A 169 9.97 -2.84 2.59
C TYR A 169 10.78 -4.11 2.89
N PHE A 170 10.10 -5.24 3.14
CA PHE A 170 10.75 -6.54 3.31
C PHE A 170 11.33 -7.08 1.99
N ILE A 171 10.58 -6.99 0.89
CA ILE A 171 11.07 -7.36 -0.45
C ILE A 171 12.31 -6.53 -0.81
N GLY A 172 12.25 -5.23 -0.55
CA GLY A 172 13.35 -4.31 -0.80
C GLY A 172 14.62 -4.66 -0.01
N SER A 173 14.49 -5.05 1.26
CA SER A 173 15.64 -5.51 2.06
C SER A 173 16.20 -6.86 1.59
N LEU A 174 15.37 -7.79 1.09
CA LEU A 174 15.85 -9.02 0.44
C LEU A 174 16.65 -8.73 -0.83
N VAL A 175 16.15 -7.83 -1.69
CA VAL A 175 16.82 -7.40 -2.92
C VAL A 175 18.19 -6.77 -2.62
N GLN A 176 18.33 -6.07 -1.50
CA GLN A 176 19.62 -5.54 -1.07
C GLN A 176 20.65 -6.65 -0.74
N ILE A 177 20.21 -7.80 -0.21
CA ILE A 177 21.11 -8.94 0.05
C ILE A 177 21.61 -9.54 -1.25
N SER A 178 20.69 -9.80 -2.19
CA SER A 178 21.01 -10.39 -3.49
C SER A 178 20.10 -9.82 -4.57
N LYS A 179 20.71 -9.33 -5.65
CA LYS A 179 19.99 -8.85 -6.84
C LYS A 179 19.15 -9.95 -7.50
N LEU A 180 19.41 -11.22 -7.19
CA LEU A 180 18.68 -12.37 -7.72
C LEU A 180 17.19 -12.33 -7.28
N PHE A 181 16.90 -11.75 -6.11
CA PHE A 181 15.51 -11.58 -5.63
C PHE A 181 14.66 -10.66 -6.51
N VAL A 182 15.26 -9.80 -7.35
CA VAL A 182 14.53 -8.97 -8.32
C VAL A 182 13.81 -9.84 -9.35
N VAL A 183 14.38 -11.00 -9.69
CA VAL A 183 13.79 -11.93 -10.69
C VAL A 183 12.97 -13.01 -9.99
N ILE A 184 13.47 -13.56 -8.87
CA ILE A 184 12.76 -14.63 -8.15
C ILE A 184 11.38 -14.19 -7.66
N ILE A 185 11.25 -12.98 -7.11
CA ILE A 185 10.00 -12.57 -6.47
C ILE A 185 8.84 -12.43 -7.48
N PRO A 186 9.02 -11.70 -8.62
CA PRO A 186 8.02 -11.71 -9.68
C PRO A 186 7.78 -13.11 -10.27
N ALA A 187 8.84 -13.91 -10.46
CA ALA A 187 8.70 -15.26 -10.99
C ALA A 187 7.89 -16.19 -10.06
N LEU A 188 8.05 -16.06 -8.74
CA LEU A 188 7.24 -16.78 -7.76
C LEU A 188 5.78 -16.34 -7.77
N LEU A 189 5.52 -15.02 -7.80
CA LEU A 189 4.16 -14.49 -7.87
C LEU A 189 3.43 -14.97 -9.13
N ILE A 190 4.08 -14.86 -10.29
CA ILE A 190 3.55 -15.31 -11.58
C ILE A 190 3.40 -16.84 -11.56
N GLY A 191 4.42 -17.56 -11.10
CA GLY A 191 4.40 -19.02 -11.00
C GLY A 191 3.24 -19.53 -10.14
N MET A 192 2.98 -18.88 -8.99
CA MET A 192 1.84 -19.21 -8.13
C MET A 192 0.50 -18.96 -8.81
N LEU A 193 0.38 -17.93 -9.67
CA LEU A 193 -0.85 -17.68 -10.43
C LEU A 193 -1.10 -18.77 -11.48
N PHE A 194 -0.06 -19.17 -12.22
CA PHE A 194 -0.16 -20.17 -13.29
C PHE A 194 -0.25 -21.63 -12.79
N LEU A 195 0.33 -21.95 -11.63
CA LEU A 195 0.24 -23.29 -11.03
C LEU A 195 -1.21 -23.73 -10.79
N ASN A 196 -2.10 -22.77 -10.48
CA ASN A 196 -3.51 -23.06 -10.24
C ASN A 196 -4.24 -23.54 -11.51
N PHE A 197 -3.86 -23.02 -12.69
CA PHE A 197 -4.41 -23.49 -13.97
C PHE A 197 -4.05 -24.96 -14.26
N LEU A 198 -2.92 -25.44 -13.72
CA LEU A 198 -2.42 -26.78 -13.96
C LEU A 198 -2.99 -27.83 -12.99
N VAL A 199 -3.30 -27.44 -11.75
CA VAL A 199 -3.67 -28.38 -10.66
C VAL A 199 -5.18 -28.42 -10.40
N GLY A 200 -5.95 -27.44 -10.87
CA GLY A 200 -7.42 -27.44 -10.75
C GLY A 200 -7.93 -27.22 -9.31
N THR A 201 -7.06 -26.84 -8.39
CA THR A 201 -7.40 -26.46 -7.00
C THR A 201 -7.64 -24.97 -6.88
N GLU A 202 -8.47 -24.58 -5.90
CA GLU A 202 -8.70 -23.18 -5.56
C GLU A 202 -7.37 -22.44 -5.33
N PRO A 203 -7.19 -21.23 -5.89
CA PRO A 203 -5.93 -20.51 -5.80
C PRO A 203 -5.57 -20.23 -4.34
N TYR A 204 -4.31 -20.46 -3.96
CA TYR A 204 -3.81 -20.06 -2.62
C TYR A 204 -4.07 -18.57 -2.32
N LEU A 205 -4.09 -17.72 -3.35
CA LEU A 205 -4.42 -16.31 -3.23
C LEU A 205 -5.88 -16.06 -2.80
N VAL A 206 -6.83 -16.95 -3.15
CA VAL A 206 -8.22 -16.86 -2.70
C VAL A 206 -8.33 -17.09 -1.20
N TYR A 207 -7.56 -18.04 -0.65
CA TYR A 207 -7.51 -18.24 0.80
C TYR A 207 -6.91 -17.05 1.55
N VAL A 208 -5.85 -16.45 1.00
CA VAL A 208 -5.27 -15.21 1.56
C VAL A 208 -6.29 -14.06 1.50
N TYR A 209 -6.97 -13.90 0.36
CA TYR A 209 -8.03 -12.90 0.18
C TYR A 209 -9.15 -13.10 1.22
N GLN A 210 -9.67 -14.31 1.36
CA GLN A 210 -10.72 -14.63 2.33
C GLN A 210 -10.27 -14.36 3.78
N PHE A 211 -9.01 -14.67 4.12
CA PHE A 211 -8.50 -14.50 5.47
C PHE A 211 -8.37 -13.04 5.92
N TYR A 212 -8.03 -12.12 4.99
CA TYR A 212 -7.82 -10.70 5.30
C TYR A 212 -9.04 -9.82 4.97
N ILE A 213 -9.78 -10.11 3.90
CA ILE A 213 -10.82 -9.23 3.36
C ILE A 213 -12.23 -9.66 3.78
N MET A 214 -12.49 -10.97 3.97
CA MET A 214 -13.82 -11.46 4.35
C MET A 214 -14.02 -11.56 5.88
N GLU A 215 -13.19 -10.88 6.66
CA GLU A 215 -13.30 -10.86 8.12
C GLU A 215 -14.46 -9.95 8.57
N SER A 216 -15.39 -10.49 9.34
CA SER A 216 -16.55 -9.74 9.85
C SER A 216 -16.25 -8.89 11.08
N SER A 217 -15.23 -9.28 11.86
CA SER A 217 -14.84 -8.58 13.08
C SER A 217 -13.71 -7.58 12.84
N ILE A 218 -14.02 -6.30 13.06
CA ILE A 218 -13.06 -5.19 12.92
C ILE A 218 -11.85 -5.37 13.86
N GLY A 219 -12.09 -5.84 15.10
CA GLY A 219 -11.02 -6.04 16.08
C GLY A 219 -10.02 -7.11 15.64
N LEU A 220 -10.53 -8.25 15.13
CA LEU A 220 -9.68 -9.32 14.59
C LEU A 220 -8.94 -8.88 13.33
N PHE A 221 -9.60 -8.11 12.46
CA PHE A 221 -8.97 -7.51 11.29
C PHE A 221 -7.77 -6.63 11.67
N ILE A 222 -7.95 -5.68 12.59
CA ILE A 222 -6.88 -4.79 13.05
C ILE A 222 -5.72 -5.61 13.63
N PHE A 223 -6.03 -6.61 14.45
CA PHE A 223 -5.03 -7.46 15.08
C PHE A 223 -4.20 -8.25 14.05
N LYS A 224 -4.86 -8.89 13.07
CA LYS A 224 -4.19 -9.61 11.96
C LYS A 224 -3.27 -8.67 11.17
N MET A 225 -3.74 -7.46 10.86
CA MET A 225 -2.95 -6.48 10.11
C MET A 225 -1.77 -5.94 10.92
N ALA A 226 -1.95 -5.70 12.21
CA ALA A 226 -0.88 -5.25 13.10
C ALA A 226 0.21 -6.32 13.29
N ILE A 227 -0.16 -7.59 13.44
CA ILE A 227 0.81 -8.68 13.58
C ILE A 227 1.62 -8.86 12.30
N THR A 228 0.94 -8.89 11.16
CA THR A 228 1.59 -9.12 9.86
C THR A 228 2.56 -8.00 9.51
N THR A 229 2.14 -6.74 9.67
CA THR A 229 3.02 -5.57 9.52
C THR A 229 4.23 -5.64 10.45
N ALA A 230 4.02 -5.95 11.74
CA ALA A 230 5.11 -6.06 12.71
C ALA A 230 6.11 -7.17 12.34
N LEU A 231 5.63 -8.35 11.92
CA LEU A 231 6.48 -9.46 11.50
C LEU A 231 7.36 -9.09 10.30
N PHE A 232 6.78 -8.45 9.26
CA PHE A 232 7.55 -8.03 8.09
C PHE A 232 8.60 -6.97 8.42
N PHE A 233 8.26 -5.98 9.27
CA PHE A 233 9.23 -4.96 9.69
C PHE A 233 10.34 -5.54 10.56
N ILE A 234 10.03 -6.43 11.52
CA ILE A 234 11.03 -7.09 12.36
C ILE A 234 11.98 -7.92 11.48
N ALA A 235 11.45 -8.69 10.54
CA ALA A 235 12.26 -9.48 9.60
C ALA A 235 13.17 -8.59 8.74
N SER A 236 12.63 -7.48 8.23
CA SER A 236 13.40 -6.52 7.42
C SER A 236 14.51 -5.84 8.22
N ILE A 237 14.25 -5.42 9.46
CA ILE A 237 15.27 -4.85 10.36
C ILE A 237 16.37 -5.87 10.63
N GLY A 238 16.01 -7.13 10.89
CA GLY A 238 16.98 -8.22 11.12
C GLY A 238 17.91 -8.45 9.92
N ILE A 239 17.39 -8.35 8.71
CA ILE A 239 18.16 -8.43 7.45
C ILE A 239 19.10 -7.23 7.29
N LEU A 240 18.56 -6.01 7.39
CA LEU A 240 19.32 -4.77 7.17
C LEU A 240 20.45 -4.60 8.18
N ASN A 241 20.21 -4.96 9.45
CA ASN A 241 21.23 -4.89 10.50
C ASN A 241 22.43 -5.82 10.24
N ARG A 242 22.26 -6.94 9.53
CA ARG A 242 23.37 -7.85 9.19
C ARG A 242 24.24 -7.36 8.03
N MET A 243 23.69 -6.57 7.11
CA MET A 243 24.40 -6.15 5.90
C MET A 243 25.42 -5.03 6.13
N GLU A 244 25.23 -4.18 7.13
CA GLU A 244 26.12 -3.03 7.38
C GLU A 244 27.38 -3.39 8.20
N VAL A 245 27.68 -4.68 8.45
CA VAL A 245 28.91 -5.11 9.16
C VAL A 245 30.05 -5.48 8.19
N ARG A 246 29.83 -5.44 6.86
CA ARG A 246 30.89 -5.72 5.89
C ARG A 246 31.28 -4.48 5.08
N ARG A 247 32.48 -3.98 5.43
CA ARG A 247 33.43 -3.07 4.75
C ARG A 247 32.92 -2.21 3.60
#